data_AF-A0A2N1UUL8-F1
#
_entry.id   AF-A0A2N1UUL8-F1
#
_cell.length_a   1.000
_cell.length_b   1.000
_cell.length_c   1.000
_cell.angle_alpha   90.00
_cell.angle_beta   90.00
_cell.angle_gamma   90.00
#
_symmetry.space_group_name_H-M   'P 1'
#
loop_
_entity.id
_entity.type
_entity.pdbx_description
1 polymer ?
#
loop_
_entity_poly.entity_id
_entity_poly.type
_entity_poly.pdbx_seq_one_letter_code
_entity_poly.pdbx_strand_id
1 'polypeptide(L)'
;TNIFSEIYRWNGSQFTLLQRVHSEGARDWEAFSIGDRHFLALANLWGSTNSPNTAEKPKVYEWTGSQFVVTQAFDAYVMSWRHFMVNDRHYLLSAGWDSGGTRVYRWNGTEFELHQGIQTPGAFDASFFSIGGNQYYAAVSIYYVNGSYQTESKVYKFE
;
A
#
# COMPACT_ATOMS: atom_id res chain seq x y z
N THR A 1 -15.52 -13.13 13.19
CA THR A 1 -16.00 -11.80 13.60
C THR A 1 -15.77 -10.86 12.45
N ASN A 2 -16.76 -10.04 12.08
CA ASN A 2 -16.61 -9.03 11.04
C ASN A 2 -15.79 -7.86 11.63
N ILE A 3 -14.58 -7.61 11.12
CA ILE A 3 -13.63 -6.63 11.68
C ILE A 3 -13.56 -5.42 10.74
N PHE A 4 -13.56 -4.22 11.31
CA PHE A 4 -13.57 -2.97 10.56
C PHE A 4 -12.41 -2.07 10.98
N SER A 5 -11.81 -1.39 10.01
CA SER A 5 -11.05 -0.18 10.23
C SER A 5 -12.01 1.01 10.36
N GLU A 6 -11.65 1.99 11.18
CA GLU A 6 -12.46 3.17 11.44
C GLU A 6 -11.73 4.42 10.94
N ILE A 7 -12.39 5.19 10.07
CA ILE A 7 -11.92 6.49 9.59
C ILE A 7 -12.60 7.55 10.43
N TYR A 8 -11.82 8.44 11.02
CA TYR A 8 -12.31 9.55 11.83
C TYR A 8 -12.06 10.89 11.16
N ARG A 9 -12.97 11.85 11.39
CA ARG A 9 -12.85 13.24 10.95
C ARG A 9 -12.72 14.14 12.16
N TRP A 10 -11.80 15.11 12.11
CA TRP A 10 -11.77 16.23 13.05
C TRP A 10 -12.92 17.20 12.74
N ASN A 11 -13.78 17.47 13.72
CA ASN A 11 -14.93 18.37 13.55
C ASN A 11 -14.66 19.82 14.02
N GLY A 12 -13.42 20.13 14.39
CA GLY A 12 -13.03 21.41 15.01
C GLY A 12 -12.69 21.30 16.50
N SER A 13 -13.19 20.27 17.20
CA SER A 13 -12.93 20.06 18.63
C SER A 13 -12.55 18.62 19.01
N GLN A 14 -13.03 17.62 18.26
CA GLN A 14 -12.71 16.22 18.51
C GLN A 14 -12.76 15.39 17.22
N PHE A 15 -12.16 14.20 17.27
CA PHE A 15 -12.36 13.18 16.24
C PHE A 15 -13.71 12.50 16.40
N THR A 16 -14.51 12.52 15.33
CA THR A 16 -15.78 11.81 15.24
C THR A 16 -15.68 10.75 14.16
N LEU A 17 -16.25 9.56 14.42
CA LEU A 17 -16.30 8.48 13.43
C LEU A 17 -16.97 8.99 12.15
N LEU A 18 -16.26 8.88 11.03
CA LEU A 18 -16.76 9.25 9.71
C LEU A 18 -17.28 8.02 8.97
N GLN A 19 -16.50 6.95 8.96
CA GLN A 19 -16.79 5.75 8.16
C GLN A 19 -16.15 4.51 8.78
N ARG A 20 -16.81 3.37 8.62
CA ARG A 20 -16.23 2.05 8.86
C ARG A 20 -15.93 1.38 7.54
N VAL A 21 -14.76 0.78 7.43
CA VAL A 21 -14.30 0.05 6.24
C VAL A 21 -14.03 -1.38 6.66
N HIS A 22 -14.63 -2.34 5.94
CA HIS A 22 -14.37 -3.75 6.23
C HIS A 22 -12.89 -4.05 6.00
N SER A 23 -12.25 -4.63 7.01
CA SER A 23 -10.84 -4.97 6.94
C SER A 23 -10.53 -6.13 7.88
N GLU A 24 -10.10 -7.25 7.33
CA GLU A 24 -9.57 -8.37 8.11
C GLU A 24 -8.06 -8.40 7.94
N GLY A 25 -7.28 -8.12 9.00
CA GLY A 25 -5.82 -8.17 8.93
C GLY A 25 -5.14 -6.92 8.35
N ALA A 26 -5.79 -5.75 8.40
CA ALA A 26 -5.22 -4.48 7.95
C ALA A 26 -3.83 -4.24 8.54
N ARG A 27 -2.88 -3.84 7.67
CA ARG A 27 -1.47 -3.65 8.05
C ARG A 27 -1.00 -2.21 7.98
N ASP A 28 -1.49 -1.49 6.99
CA ASP A 28 -1.04 -0.14 6.70
C ASP A 28 -2.13 0.66 5.99
N TRP A 29 -2.08 1.97 6.16
CA TRP A 29 -2.90 2.94 5.46
C TRP A 29 -1.98 4.03 4.90
N GLU A 30 -2.03 4.23 3.59
CA GLU A 30 -1.28 5.29 2.91
C GLU A 30 -2.25 6.33 2.34
N ALA A 31 -2.08 7.59 2.74
CA ALA A 31 -2.86 8.70 2.22
C ALA A 31 -2.09 9.45 1.13
N PHE A 32 -2.74 9.74 0.00
CA PHE A 32 -2.11 10.46 -1.10
C PHE A 32 -3.11 11.24 -1.94
N SER A 33 -2.62 12.08 -2.84
CA SER A 33 -3.46 12.89 -3.74
C SER A 33 -2.88 12.93 -5.15
N ILE A 34 -3.77 13.03 -6.14
CA ILE A 34 -3.44 13.17 -7.57
C ILE A 34 -4.29 14.33 -8.11
N GLY A 35 -3.69 15.50 -8.27
CA GLY A 35 -4.44 16.74 -8.47
C GLY A 35 -5.40 17.00 -7.31
N ASP A 36 -6.66 17.30 -7.62
CA ASP A 36 -7.72 17.56 -6.62
C ASP A 36 -8.39 16.29 -6.07
N ARG A 37 -7.91 15.10 -6.47
CA ARG A 37 -8.46 13.82 -6.03
C ARG A 37 -7.67 13.30 -4.83
N HIS A 38 -8.36 12.83 -3.80
CA HIS A 38 -7.77 12.35 -2.56
C HIS A 38 -8.05 10.87 -2.36
N PHE A 39 -7.03 10.12 -1.94
CA PHE A 39 -7.08 8.67 -1.88
C PHE A 39 -6.53 8.12 -0.57
N LEU A 40 -6.97 6.91 -0.25
CA LEU A 40 -6.40 6.05 0.78
C LEU A 40 -6.10 4.67 0.19
N ALA A 41 -4.90 4.14 0.39
CA ALA A 41 -4.60 2.74 0.10
C ALA A 41 -4.55 1.94 1.40
N LEU A 42 -5.33 0.86 1.49
CA LEU A 42 -5.33 -0.07 2.60
C LEU A 42 -4.49 -1.30 2.23
N ALA A 43 -3.47 -1.58 3.03
CA ALA A 43 -2.71 -2.82 2.96
C ALA A 43 -3.44 -3.90 3.76
N ASN A 44 -3.60 -5.06 3.15
CA ASN A 44 -4.26 -6.17 3.81
C ASN A 44 -3.65 -7.53 3.44
N LEU A 45 -3.61 -8.44 4.41
CA LEU A 45 -2.79 -9.64 4.35
C LEU A 45 -3.50 -10.93 4.77
N TRP A 46 -4.31 -10.91 5.84
CA TRP A 46 -4.80 -12.12 6.48
C TRP A 46 -6.30 -12.11 6.71
N GLY A 47 -7.01 -13.08 6.12
CA GLY A 47 -8.41 -13.34 6.44
C GLY A 47 -8.59 -14.11 7.74
N SER A 48 -9.83 -14.16 8.21
CA SER A 48 -10.28 -14.77 9.46
C SER A 48 -9.93 -16.26 9.68
N THR A 49 -9.38 -16.97 8.68
CA THR A 49 -9.04 -18.41 8.78
C THR A 49 -7.54 -18.70 8.81
N ASN A 50 -6.66 -17.70 9.05
CA ASN A 50 -5.21 -17.81 8.80
C ASN A 50 -4.89 -18.29 7.37
N SER A 51 -5.87 -18.21 6.46
CA SER A 51 -5.73 -18.57 5.06
C SER A 51 -5.65 -17.29 4.24
N PRO A 52 -4.63 -17.14 3.39
CA PRO A 52 -4.52 -16.01 2.48
C PRO A 52 -5.67 -15.98 1.45
N ASN A 53 -6.31 -17.13 1.17
CA ASN A 53 -7.40 -17.24 0.20
C ASN A 53 -8.74 -16.65 0.67
N THR A 54 -8.91 -16.37 1.97
CA THR A 54 -10.10 -15.70 2.51
C THR A 54 -9.82 -14.27 2.94
N ALA A 55 -8.62 -13.74 2.65
CA ALA A 55 -8.26 -12.39 3.01
C ALA A 55 -8.99 -11.37 2.14
N GLU A 56 -9.45 -10.28 2.76
CA GLU A 56 -9.89 -9.11 2.02
C GLU A 56 -8.71 -8.53 1.24
N LYS A 57 -8.91 -8.34 -0.08
CA LYS A 57 -7.87 -7.81 -0.96
C LYS A 57 -7.45 -6.39 -0.53
N PRO A 58 -6.16 -6.02 -0.67
CA PRO A 58 -5.73 -4.63 -0.60
C PRO A 58 -6.52 -3.77 -1.58
N LYS A 59 -6.84 -2.52 -1.18
CA LYS A 59 -7.73 -1.64 -1.93
C LYS A 59 -7.24 -0.20 -1.92
N VAL A 60 -7.52 0.53 -2.99
CA VAL A 60 -7.49 1.98 -3.03
C VAL A 60 -8.92 2.51 -2.95
N TYR A 61 -9.10 3.53 -2.14
CA TYR A 61 -10.34 4.26 -1.95
C TYR A 61 -10.16 5.70 -2.40
N GLU A 62 -11.19 6.29 -3.00
CA GLU A 62 -11.22 7.70 -3.37
C GLU A 62 -12.26 8.45 -2.54
N TRP A 63 -11.92 9.67 -2.14
CA TRP A 63 -12.80 10.57 -1.43
C TRP A 63 -13.85 11.18 -2.37
N THR A 64 -15.12 11.04 -2.02
CA THR A 64 -16.24 11.58 -2.80
C THR A 64 -16.69 12.98 -2.38
N GLY A 65 -16.00 13.60 -1.42
CA GLY A 65 -16.49 14.80 -0.71
C GLY A 65 -17.19 14.50 0.62
N SER A 66 -17.61 13.25 0.85
CA SER A 66 -18.32 12.83 2.08
C SER A 66 -17.92 11.48 2.63
N GLN A 67 -17.41 10.57 1.80
CA GLN A 67 -16.95 9.24 2.21
C GLN A 67 -15.82 8.75 1.28
N PHE A 68 -15.11 7.72 1.72
CA PHE A 68 -14.16 6.99 0.89
C PHE A 68 -14.84 5.78 0.23
N VAL A 69 -14.77 5.68 -1.10
CA VAL A 69 -15.33 4.56 -1.86
C VAL A 69 -14.23 3.78 -2.55
N VAL A 70 -14.34 2.46 -2.59
CA VAL A 70 -13.34 1.60 -3.28
C VAL A 70 -13.34 1.94 -4.77
N THR A 71 -12.16 2.24 -5.32
CA THR A 71 -11.96 2.45 -6.76
C THR A 71 -11.11 1.36 -7.38
N GLN A 72 -10.27 0.69 -6.60
CA GLN A 72 -9.42 -0.38 -7.09
C GLN A 72 -9.16 -1.43 -6.00
N ALA A 73 -9.05 -2.70 -6.41
CA ALA A 73 -8.62 -3.81 -5.56
C ALA A 73 -7.45 -4.54 -6.23
N PHE A 74 -6.53 -5.07 -5.43
CA PHE A 74 -5.29 -5.69 -5.92
C PHE A 74 -5.25 -7.18 -5.59
N ASP A 75 -4.85 -7.99 -6.56
CA ASP A 75 -4.56 -9.42 -6.38
C ASP A 75 -3.13 -9.62 -5.86
N ALA A 76 -2.85 -9.09 -4.66
CA ALA A 76 -1.55 -9.18 -4.00
C ALA A 76 -1.69 -9.20 -2.48
N TYR A 77 -0.67 -9.71 -1.79
CA TYR A 77 -0.55 -9.67 -0.34
C TYR A 77 0.35 -8.52 0.06
N VAL A 78 -0.24 -7.42 0.54
CA VAL A 78 0.52 -6.18 0.77
C VAL A 78 0.65 -5.93 2.27
N MET A 79 1.89 -5.71 2.69
CA MET A 79 2.26 -5.35 4.06
C MET A 79 2.25 -3.85 4.27
N SER A 80 2.78 -3.08 3.32
CA SER A 80 2.77 -1.62 3.36
C SER A 80 2.64 -1.01 1.97
N TRP A 81 2.13 0.22 1.94
CA TRP A 81 1.97 1.02 0.73
C TRP A 81 2.77 2.30 0.85
N ARG A 82 3.40 2.77 -0.23
CA ARG A 82 3.95 4.14 -0.32
C ARG A 82 3.55 4.78 -1.63
N HIS A 83 2.97 5.97 -1.56
CA HIS A 83 2.81 6.82 -2.74
C HIS A 83 4.09 7.59 -3.00
N PHE A 84 4.45 7.73 -4.29
CA PHE A 84 5.58 8.56 -4.69
C PHE A 84 5.43 9.08 -6.12
N MET A 85 6.29 10.02 -6.48
CA MET A 85 6.35 10.60 -7.82
C MET A 85 7.75 10.50 -8.43
N VAL A 86 7.80 10.21 -9.73
CA VAL A 86 9.00 10.27 -10.56
C VAL A 86 8.63 10.97 -11.87
N ASN A 87 9.32 12.06 -12.21
CA ASN A 87 9.08 12.85 -13.42
C ASN A 87 7.58 13.17 -13.63
N ASP A 88 6.94 13.73 -12.60
CA ASP A 88 5.51 14.10 -12.56
C ASP A 88 4.51 12.95 -12.76
N ARG A 89 4.97 11.69 -12.68
CA ARG A 89 4.11 10.51 -12.73
C ARG A 89 3.92 9.94 -11.33
N HIS A 90 2.68 9.55 -11.02
CA HIS A 90 2.32 8.96 -9.74
C HIS A 90 2.50 7.45 -9.75
N TYR A 91 3.05 6.93 -8.65
CA TYR A 91 3.25 5.50 -8.45
C TYR A 91 2.81 5.08 -7.04
N LEU A 92 2.45 3.81 -6.90
CA LEU A 92 2.32 3.13 -5.62
C LEU A 92 3.38 2.03 -5.54
N LEU A 93 4.14 2.03 -4.45
CA LEU A 93 5.04 0.95 -4.05
C LEU A 93 4.31 0.07 -3.05
N SER A 94 4.31 -1.24 -3.26
CA SER A 94 3.86 -2.20 -2.26
C SER A 94 5.01 -3.06 -1.74
N ALA A 95 5.09 -3.26 -0.43
CA ALA A 95 5.88 -4.34 0.16
C ALA A 95 5.02 -5.61 0.17
N GLY A 96 5.39 -6.61 -0.63
CA GLY A 96 4.64 -7.86 -0.74
C GLY A 96 5.25 -9.01 0.06
N TRP A 97 4.42 -9.72 0.83
CA TRP A 97 4.88 -10.90 1.60
C TRP A 97 5.03 -12.16 0.74
N ASP A 98 4.37 -12.19 -0.43
CA ASP A 98 4.39 -13.33 -1.33
C ASP A 98 5.73 -13.47 -2.09
N SER A 99 5.85 -14.53 -2.89
CA SER A 99 7.04 -14.77 -3.72
C SER A 99 7.26 -13.69 -4.78
N GLY A 100 6.23 -12.92 -5.13
CA GLY A 100 6.33 -11.78 -6.03
C GLY A 100 7.04 -10.58 -5.41
N GLY A 101 7.05 -10.47 -4.09
CA GLY A 101 7.73 -9.42 -3.35
C GLY A 101 7.16 -8.03 -3.63
N THR A 102 8.06 -7.05 -3.71
CA THR A 102 7.72 -5.65 -3.91
C THR A 102 7.19 -5.38 -5.32
N ARG A 103 6.14 -4.57 -5.43
CA ARG A 103 5.57 -4.17 -6.74
C ARG A 103 5.47 -2.66 -6.84
N VAL A 104 5.71 -2.16 -8.04
CA VAL A 104 5.53 -0.75 -8.40
C VAL A 104 4.36 -0.68 -9.37
N TYR A 105 3.34 0.08 -9.00
CA TYR A 105 2.19 0.36 -9.85
C TYR A 105 2.25 1.80 -10.33
N ARG A 106 1.94 2.05 -11.60
CA ARG A 106 1.91 3.38 -12.20
C ARG A 106 0.47 3.81 -12.44
N TRP A 107 0.16 5.04 -12.06
CA TRP A 107 -1.12 5.65 -12.37
C TRP A 107 -1.29 5.88 -13.88
N ASN A 108 -2.39 5.39 -14.46
CA ASN A 108 -2.69 5.56 -15.90
C ASN A 108 -3.67 6.72 -16.20
N GLY A 109 -4.15 7.43 -15.18
CA GLY A 109 -5.22 8.44 -15.27
C GLY A 109 -6.53 8.01 -14.60
N THR A 110 -6.75 6.70 -14.49
CA THR A 110 -7.97 6.08 -13.95
C THR A 110 -7.69 5.16 -12.78
N GLU A 111 -6.64 4.34 -12.88
CA GLU A 111 -6.24 3.35 -11.88
C GLU A 111 -4.72 3.12 -11.86
N PHE A 112 -4.23 2.34 -10.88
CA PHE A 112 -2.82 1.94 -10.78
C PHE A 112 -2.55 0.60 -11.47
N GLU A 113 -1.80 0.61 -12.56
CA GLU A 113 -1.41 -0.60 -13.28
C GLU A 113 -0.05 -1.10 -12.84
N LEU A 114 0.17 -2.42 -12.81
CA LEU A 114 1.49 -2.98 -12.50
C LEU A 114 2.52 -2.48 -13.53
N HIS A 115 3.53 -1.78 -13.04
CA HIS A 115 4.62 -1.25 -13.86
C HIS A 115 5.87 -2.13 -13.76
N GLN A 116 6.19 -2.58 -12.54
CA GLN A 116 7.40 -3.38 -12.29
C GLN A 116 7.22 -4.28 -11.06
N GLY A 117 7.79 -5.48 -11.10
CA GLY A 117 7.99 -6.34 -9.93
C GLY A 117 9.46 -6.34 -9.50
N ILE A 118 9.70 -6.39 -8.20
CA ILE A 118 11.04 -6.42 -7.60
C ILE A 118 11.11 -7.64 -6.68
N GLN A 119 12.07 -8.53 -6.94
CA GLN A 119 12.19 -9.81 -6.22
C GLN A 119 12.74 -9.62 -4.79
N THR A 120 11.80 -9.41 -3.87
CA THR A 120 11.99 -9.23 -2.42
C THR A 120 10.97 -10.08 -1.66
N PRO A 121 11.06 -11.42 -1.75
CA PRO A 121 10.14 -12.28 -0.99
C PRO A 121 10.21 -11.93 0.49
N GLY A 122 9.07 -11.96 1.18
CA GLY A 122 9.02 -11.58 2.60
C GLY A 122 9.27 -10.09 2.87
N ALA A 123 9.04 -9.21 1.88
CA ALA A 123 9.06 -7.78 2.09
C ALA A 123 8.00 -7.38 3.13
N PHE A 124 8.42 -6.59 4.10
CA PHE A 124 7.61 -6.20 5.24
C PHE A 124 7.28 -4.71 5.23
N ASP A 125 8.25 -3.89 4.82
CA ASP A 125 8.03 -2.47 4.63
C ASP A 125 8.87 -1.97 3.45
N ALA A 126 8.48 -0.84 2.88
CA ALA A 126 9.22 -0.16 1.85
C ALA A 126 9.16 1.35 2.06
N SER A 127 10.19 2.03 1.56
CA SER A 127 10.30 3.49 1.54
C SER A 127 10.84 3.93 0.19
N PHE A 128 10.40 5.09 -0.27
CA PHE A 128 10.89 5.73 -1.47
C PHE A 128 11.54 7.06 -1.12
N PHE A 129 12.67 7.39 -1.74
CA PHE A 129 13.36 8.66 -1.56
C PHE A 129 14.12 9.07 -2.82
N SER A 130 14.48 10.36 -2.91
CA SER A 130 15.32 10.87 -3.97
C SER A 130 16.55 11.59 -3.43
N ILE A 131 17.64 11.55 -4.19
CA ILE A 131 18.88 12.27 -3.91
C ILE A 131 19.17 13.17 -5.10
N GLY A 132 19.46 14.44 -4.85
CA GLY A 132 19.78 15.41 -5.91
C GLY A 132 18.63 15.71 -6.88
N GLY A 133 17.40 15.27 -6.59
CA GLY A 133 16.20 15.51 -7.41
C GLY A 133 16.09 14.68 -8.71
N ASN A 134 17.12 13.89 -9.03
CA ASN A 134 17.19 13.11 -10.27
C ASN A 134 17.63 11.65 -10.07
N GLN A 135 17.94 11.26 -8.83
CA GLN A 135 18.23 9.87 -8.47
C GLN A 135 17.13 9.40 -7.53
N TYR A 136 16.50 8.30 -7.87
CA TYR A 136 15.35 7.77 -7.15
C TYR A 136 15.70 6.40 -6.58
N TYR A 137 15.26 6.15 -5.36
CA TYR A 137 15.60 4.93 -4.63
C TYR A 137 14.39 4.36 -3.90
N ALA A 138 14.32 3.03 -3.85
CA ALA A 138 13.40 2.29 -3.01
C ALA A 138 14.21 1.44 -2.03
N ALA A 139 14.04 1.68 -0.72
CA ALA A 139 14.54 0.80 0.33
C ALA A 139 13.44 -0.18 0.74
N VAL A 140 13.75 -1.47 0.76
CA VAL A 140 12.81 -2.54 1.09
C VAL A 140 13.35 -3.35 2.26
N SER A 141 12.59 -3.36 3.34
CA SER A 141 12.85 -4.20 4.50
C SER A 141 12.35 -5.61 4.23
N ILE A 142 13.26 -6.58 4.25
CA ILE A 142 12.92 -8.01 4.16
C ILE A 142 12.95 -8.57 5.57
N TYR A 143 11.85 -9.20 5.99
CA TYR A 143 11.70 -9.67 7.36
C TYR A 143 11.94 -11.17 7.49
N TYR A 144 11.38 -11.98 6.57
CA TYR A 144 11.41 -13.43 6.71
C TYR A 144 11.37 -14.14 5.36
N VAL A 145 12.38 -14.97 5.08
CA VAL A 145 12.51 -15.72 3.83
C VAL A 145 12.96 -17.14 4.14
N ASN A 146 12.29 -18.14 3.54
CA ASN A 146 12.67 -19.55 3.61
C ASN A 146 12.92 -20.09 5.04
N GLY A 147 12.11 -19.68 6.01
CA GLY A 147 12.27 -20.17 7.38
C GLY A 147 13.18 -19.33 8.28
N SER A 148 13.72 -18.22 7.78
CA SER A 148 14.79 -17.47 8.45
C SER A 148 14.55 -15.96 8.49
N TYR A 149 14.95 -15.34 9.61
CA TYR A 149 15.06 -13.88 9.79
C TYR A 149 16.44 -13.33 9.39
N GLN A 150 17.40 -14.21 9.10
CA GLN A 150 18.73 -13.82 8.59
C GLN A 150 18.60 -13.46 7.11
N THR A 151 18.06 -12.27 6.87
CA THR A 151 17.79 -11.75 5.53
C THR A 151 18.41 -10.37 5.35
N GLU A 152 18.66 -9.98 4.11
CA GLU A 152 19.24 -8.69 3.78
C GLU A 152 18.17 -7.78 3.17
N SER A 153 17.93 -6.64 3.82
CA SER A 153 17.15 -5.55 3.22
C SER A 153 17.88 -5.00 2.01
N LYS A 154 17.11 -4.52 1.02
CA LYS A 154 17.66 -4.09 -0.27
C LYS A 154 17.34 -2.63 -0.54
N VAL A 155 18.29 -1.92 -1.16
CA VAL A 155 18.07 -0.59 -1.72
C VAL A 155 18.20 -0.70 -3.23
N TYR A 156 17.16 -0.30 -3.94
CA TYR A 156 17.08 -0.30 -5.39
C TYR A 156 17.15 1.13 -5.90
N LYS A 157 17.90 1.36 -6.97
CA LYS A 157 17.86 2.61 -7.71
C LYS A 157 16.84 2.47 -8.85
N PHE A 158 15.96 3.44 -8.97
CA PHE A 158 15.04 3.58 -10.10
C PHE A 158 15.76 4.35 -11.21
N GLU A 159 15.82 3.76 -12.41
CA GLU A 159 16.38 4.38 -13.62
C GLU A 159 15.29 4.81 -14.58
#